data_AF-D7EIX7-F1
#
_entry.id   AF-D7EIX7-F1
#
_cell.length_a   1.000
_cell.length_b   1.000
_cell.length_c   1.000
_cell.angle_alpha   90.00
_cell.angle_beta   90.00
_cell.angle_gamma   90.00
#
_symmetry.space_group_name_H-M   'P 1'
#
loop_
_entity.id
_entity.type
_entity.pdbx_description
1 polymer ?
#
loop_
_entity_poly.entity_id
_entity_poly.type
_entity_poly.pdbx_seq_one_letter_code
_entity_poly.pdbx_strand_id
1 'polypeptide(L)'
;MAGDATQQANVLCKKCGSKVVNFVKCKPCQHQFHPSCAKILNATFHDNKSITCCEKHEIFEDADDGKTSDDEINWENISPELNYDIPDDKRAFHNF
;
A
#
# COMPACT_ATOMS: atom_id res chain seq x y z
N MET A 1 15.88 34.00 37.67
CA MET A 1 15.76 32.53 37.51
C MET A 1 15.09 32.29 36.17
N ALA A 2 15.80 31.75 35.18
CA ALA A 2 15.24 31.48 33.86
C ALA A 2 14.37 30.22 33.96
N GLY A 3 13.06 30.38 33.83
CA GLY A 3 12.15 29.25 33.68
C GLY A 3 12.44 28.57 32.36
N ASP A 4 12.97 27.35 32.42
CA ASP A 4 13.08 26.45 31.28
C ASP A 4 11.65 26.14 30.80
N ALA A 5 11.18 26.91 29.82
CA ALA A 5 9.98 26.59 29.09
C ALA A 5 10.32 25.38 28.21
N THR A 6 10.23 24.18 28.80
CA THR A 6 10.37 22.92 28.10
C THR A 6 9.41 22.94 26.92
N GLN A 7 9.96 23.13 25.71
CA GLN A 7 9.22 23.11 24.46
C GLN A 7 8.66 21.69 24.31
N GLN A 8 7.40 21.48 24.73
CA GLN A 8 6.67 20.29 24.32
C GLN A 8 6.50 20.38 22.81
N ALA A 9 7.43 19.78 22.08
CA ALA A 9 7.27 19.53 20.66
C ALA A 9 5.88 18.91 20.47
N ASN A 10 5.02 19.57 19.69
CA ASN A 10 3.71 19.02 19.37
C ASN A 10 3.92 17.78 18.49
N VAL A 11 4.08 16.62 19.13
CA VAL A 11 4.20 15.34 18.45
C VAL A 11 2.82 15.01 17.88
N LEU A 12 2.74 14.89 16.56
CA LEU A 12 1.51 14.58 15.83
C LEU A 12 1.61 13.19 15.25
N CYS A 13 0.54 12.42 15.35
CA CYS A 13 0.46 11.10 14.74
C CYS A 13 0.34 11.26 13.21
N LYS A 14 1.28 10.67 12.45
CA LYS A 14 1.27 10.75 10.97
C LYS A 14 0.02 10.10 10.34
N LYS A 15 -0.61 9.13 11.01
CA LYS A 15 -1.81 8.42 10.50
C LYS A 15 -3.10 9.22 10.67
N CYS A 16 -3.29 9.89 11.81
CA CYS A 16 -4.56 10.58 12.13
C CYS A 16 -4.43 12.10 12.27
N GLY A 17 -3.20 12.64 12.23
CA GLY A 17 -2.92 14.08 12.38
C GLY A 17 -3.10 14.62 13.80
N SER A 18 -3.65 13.84 14.72
CA SER A 18 -3.93 14.29 16.10
C SER A 18 -2.66 14.33 16.94
N LYS A 19 -2.65 15.25 17.92
CA LYS A 19 -1.57 15.35 18.91
C LYS A 19 -1.51 14.08 19.75
N VAL A 20 -0.30 13.53 19.88
CA VAL A 20 -0.03 12.28 20.58
C VAL A 20 0.92 12.54 21.74
N VAL A 21 0.51 12.10 22.93
CA VAL A 21 1.30 12.24 24.18
C VAL A 21 2.23 11.04 24.38
N ASN A 22 1.75 9.84 24.03
CA ASN A 22 2.51 8.61 24.07
C ASN A 22 2.58 8.02 22.65
N PHE A 23 3.71 8.25 21.99
CA PHE A 23 3.93 7.88 20.60
C PHE A 23 4.98 6.79 20.49
N VAL A 24 4.86 6.01 19.42
CA VAL A 24 5.90 5.10 18.95
C VAL A 24 6.57 5.67 17.71
N LYS A 25 7.89 5.53 17.62
CA LYS A 25 8.68 6.02 16.49
C LYS A 25 9.06 4.86 15.57
N CYS A 26 8.79 5.03 14.29
CA CYS A 26 9.28 4.17 13.23
C CYS A 26 10.80 4.25 13.14
N LYS A 27 11.54 3.14 13.30
CA LYS A 27 13.00 3.14 13.11
C LYS A 27 13.44 3.59 11.71
N PRO A 28 12.89 3.02 10.60
CA PRO A 28 13.35 3.38 9.26
C PRO A 28 12.88 4.77 8.81
N CYS A 29 11.60 5.08 9.01
CA CYS A 29 10.96 6.26 8.47
C CYS A 29 10.87 7.44 9.46
N GLN A 30 11.26 7.23 10.72
CA GLN A 30 11.25 8.22 11.81
C GLN A 30 9.90 8.88 12.11
N HIS A 31 8.83 8.45 11.45
CA HIS A 31 7.47 8.89 11.69
C HIS A 31 6.96 8.46 13.06
N GLN A 32 6.11 9.32 13.63
CA GLN A 32 5.52 9.16 14.96
C GLN A 32 4.06 8.76 14.80
N PHE A 33 3.63 7.78 15.57
CA PHE A 33 2.26 7.25 15.52
C PHE A 33 1.74 6.98 16.92
N HIS A 34 0.41 6.99 17.08
CA HIS A 34 -0.20 6.37 18.25
C HIS A 34 0.08 4.86 18.24
N PRO A 35 0.27 4.22 19.40
CA PRO A 35 0.38 2.76 19.49
C PRO A 35 -0.84 2.07 18.86
N SER A 36 -2.04 2.61 19.03
CA SER A 36 -3.25 2.09 18.36
C SER A 36 -3.20 2.27 16.84
N CYS A 37 -2.75 3.43 16.35
CA CYS A 37 -2.61 3.68 14.91
C CYS A 37 -1.56 2.77 14.26
N ALA A 38 -0.47 2.49 14.97
CA ALA A 38 0.58 1.60 14.53
C ALA A 38 0.08 0.14 14.41
N LYS A 39 -0.76 -0.32 15.36
CA LYS A 39 -1.43 -1.63 15.25
C LYS A 39 -2.32 -1.73 14.01
N ILE A 40 -3.07 -0.67 13.69
CA ILE A 40 -3.94 -0.63 12.49
C ILE A 40 -3.12 -0.69 11.20
N LEU A 41 -1.90 -0.14 11.21
CA LEU A 41 -0.97 -0.19 10.08
C LEU A 41 -0.24 -1.54 9.97
N ASN A 42 -0.56 -2.54 10.80
CA ASN A 42 0.20 -3.78 10.93
C ASN A 42 1.70 -3.54 11.14
N ALA A 43 2.06 -2.46 11.84
CA ALA A 43 3.46 -2.19 12.14
C ALA A 43 4.01 -3.18 13.17
N THR A 44 5.23 -3.66 12.95
CA THR A 44 5.92 -4.56 13.89
C THR A 44 6.44 -3.74 15.07
N PHE A 45 6.05 -4.12 16.30
CA PHE A 45 6.52 -3.49 17.54
C PHE A 45 7.79 -4.18 18.02
N HIS A 46 8.89 -3.45 18.09
CA HIS A 46 10.15 -3.97 18.66
C HIS A 46 10.25 -3.64 20.15
N ASP A 47 9.82 -2.44 20.55
CA ASP A 47 9.81 -1.97 21.93
C ASP A 47 8.55 -1.14 22.20
N ASN A 48 8.32 -0.77 23.46
CA ASN A 48 7.21 0.10 23.86
C ASN A 48 7.24 1.50 23.21
N LYS A 49 8.35 1.90 22.59
CA LYS A 49 8.54 3.20 21.92
C LYS A 49 9.02 3.08 20.47
N SER A 50 9.30 1.87 19.98
CA SER A 50 9.94 1.67 18.68
C SER A 50 9.16 0.65 17.84
N ILE A 51 8.84 1.04 16.61
CA ILE A 51 8.11 0.20 15.64
C ILE A 51 8.80 0.20 14.28
N THR A 52 8.38 -0.71 13.42
CA THR A 52 8.69 -0.74 12.00
C THR A 52 7.37 -0.78 11.23
N CYS A 53 6.97 0.36 10.65
CA CYS A 53 5.74 0.44 9.84
C CYS A 53 6.01 0.35 8.33
N CYS A 54 7.27 0.48 7.92
CA CYS A 54 7.72 0.11 6.59
C CYS A 54 8.23 -1.30 6.73
N GLU A 55 7.31 -2.27 6.76
CA GLU A 55 7.73 -3.64 6.49
C GLU A 55 8.37 -3.58 5.11
N LYS A 56 9.65 -3.95 5.02
CA LYS A 56 10.22 -4.27 3.73
C LYS A 56 9.32 -5.42 3.29
N HIS A 57 8.50 -5.23 2.27
CA HIS A 57 8.21 -6.37 1.42
C HIS A 57 9.61 -6.78 0.95
N GLU A 58 10.22 -7.72 1.67
CA GLU A 58 11.02 -8.73 1.03
C GLU A 58 10.03 -9.35 0.06
N ILE A 59 9.96 -8.74 -1.13
CA ILE A 59 9.75 -9.49 -2.35
C ILE A 59 10.71 -10.66 -2.19
N PHE A 60 10.15 -11.79 -1.76
CA PHE A 60 10.66 -13.05 -2.20
C PHE A 60 10.60 -12.91 -3.73
N GLU A 61 11.71 -12.49 -4.33
CA GLU A 61 12.06 -12.94 -5.66
C GLU A 61 12.15 -14.46 -5.51
N ASP A 62 10.99 -15.11 -5.59
CA ASP A 62 10.90 -16.45 -6.10
C ASP A 62 11.58 -16.38 -7.45
N ALA A 63 12.83 -16.82 -7.45
CA ALA A 63 13.55 -17.23 -8.63
C ALA A 63 12.76 -18.41 -9.23
N ASP A 64 11.70 -18.11 -9.97
CA ASP A 64 11.19 -18.99 -10.99
C ASP A 64 11.42 -18.32 -12.34
N ASP A 65 12.45 -18.86 -12.98
CA ASP A 65 12.84 -18.68 -14.36
C ASP A 65 11.62 -18.68 -15.29
N GLY A 66 11.30 -17.50 -15.80
CA GLY A 66 10.20 -17.29 -16.74
C GLY A 66 10.52 -16.19 -17.72
N LYS A 67 11.63 -16.33 -18.46
CA LYS A 67 11.86 -15.54 -19.67
C LYS A 67 10.64 -15.62 -20.57
N THR A 68 10.04 -14.48 -20.88
CA THR A 68 9.48 -14.25 -22.21
C THR A 68 9.80 -12.82 -22.57
N SER A 69 10.74 -12.73 -23.50
CA SER A 69 11.26 -11.53 -24.12
C SER A 69 10.15 -10.59 -24.57
N ASP A 70 10.53 -9.32 -24.53
CA ASP A 70 10.03 -8.23 -25.35
C ASP A 70 9.84 -8.73 -26.80
N ASP A 71 8.60 -8.97 -27.21
CA ASP A 71 8.22 -9.17 -28.60
C ASP A 71 7.03 -8.25 -28.87
N GLU A 72 7.32 -7.16 -29.59
CA GLU A 72 6.36 -6.18 -30.10
C GLU A 72 5.16 -6.91 -30.74
N ILE A 73 3.97 -6.71 -30.18
CA ILE A 73 2.73 -7.16 -30.82
C ILE A 73 2.54 -6.30 -32.08
N ASN A 74 3.00 -6.81 -33.22
CA ASN A 74 2.74 -6.23 -34.54
C ASN A 74 1.27 -6.51 -34.93
N TRP A 75 0.43 -5.48 -34.84
CA TRP A 75 -1.01 -5.54 -35.11
C TRP A 75 -1.39 -5.64 -36.60
N GLU A 76 -0.44 -5.72 -37.54
CA GLU A 76 -0.73 -5.77 -38.98
C GLU A 76 -0.90 -7.19 -39.56
N ASN A 77 -0.99 -8.24 -38.73
CA ASN A 77 -1.18 -9.62 -39.21
C ASN A 77 -2.38 -10.35 -38.57
N ILE A 78 -3.47 -9.64 -38.30
CA ILE A 78 -4.75 -10.27 -37.92
C ILE A 78 -5.51 -10.60 -39.21
N SER A 79 -5.37 -11.85 -39.67
CA SER A 79 -6.20 -12.41 -40.74
C SER A 79 -7.70 -12.29 -40.40
N PRO A 80 -8.56 -11.83 -41.31
CA PRO A 80 -9.97 -11.51 -41.05
C PRO A 80 -10.94 -12.71 -40.94
N GLU A 81 -10.47 -13.93 -40.66
CA GLU A 81 -11.30 -15.14 -40.77
C GLU A 81 -11.63 -15.85 -39.44
N LEU A 82 -11.84 -15.10 -38.36
CA LEU A 82 -12.64 -15.60 -37.24
C LEU A 82 -13.97 -14.85 -37.14
N ASN A 83 -14.88 -15.26 -38.02
CA ASN A 83 -16.31 -15.11 -37.86
C ASN A 83 -16.74 -15.90 -36.62
N TYR A 84 -16.70 -15.25 -35.46
CA TYR A 84 -17.35 -15.77 -34.26
C TYR A 84 -18.84 -15.49 -34.41
N ASP A 85 -19.56 -16.52 -34.84
CA ASP A 85 -21.00 -16.66 -34.75
C ASP A 85 -21.46 -16.15 -33.37
N ILE A 86 -22.09 -14.97 -33.32
CA ILE A 86 -22.66 -14.46 -32.07
C ILE A 86 -23.94 -15.27 -31.85
N PRO A 87 -24.03 -16.12 -30.81
CA PRO A 87 -25.27 -16.80 -30.51
C PRO A 87 -26.34 -15.75 -30.14
N ASP A 88 -27.37 -15.68 -30.98
CA ASP A 88 -28.64 -14.97 -30.82
C ASP A 88 -29.44 -15.57 -29.64
N ASP A 89 -28.94 -15.37 -28.41
CA ASP A 89 -29.70 -15.54 -27.18
C ASP A 89 -29.74 -14.18 -26.46
N LYS A 90 -30.66 -13.30 -26.87
CA LYS A 90 -31.98 -13.15 -26.24
C LYS A 90 -31.82 -12.96 -24.73
N ARG A 91 -32.22 -11.85 -24.12
CA ARG A 91 -33.52 -11.21 -24.29
C ARG A 91 -33.53 -9.91 -23.50
N ALA A 92 -34.10 -8.89 -24.13
CA ALA A 92 -34.38 -7.56 -23.61
C ALA A 92 -34.76 -7.51 -22.12
N PHE A 93 -33.93 -6.83 -21.31
CA PHE A 93 -34.40 -6.09 -20.15
C PHE A 93 -35.07 -4.81 -20.63
N HIS A 94 -36.26 -4.96 -21.18
CA HIS A 94 -37.17 -3.84 -21.33
C HIS A 94 -38.57 -4.42 -21.21
N ASN A 95 -39.21 -4.15 -20.08
CA ASN A 95 -40.63 -3.86 -20.03
C ASN A 95 -40.90 -3.00 -18.78
N PHE A 96 -41.35 -1.80 -19.09
CA PHE A 96 -42.30 -1.01 -18.31
C PHE A 96 -43.48 -1.84 -17.84
#